data_AF-A0A7J2YSV4-F1
#
_entry.id   AF-A0A7J2YSV4-F1
#
_cell.length_a   1.000
_cell.length_b   1.000
_cell.length_c   1.000
_cell.angle_alpha   90.00
_cell.angle_beta   90.00
_cell.angle_gamma   90.00
#
_symmetry.space_group_name_H-M   'P 1'
#
loop_
_entity.id
_entity.type
_entity.pdbx_description
1 polymer ?
#
loop_
_entity_poly.entity_id
_entity_poly.type
_entity_poly.pdbx_seq_one_letter_code
_entity_poly.pdbx_strand_id
1 'polypeptide(L)'
;MTEQPNQIQPQKLLIDNPQNFPFHAAYLVYEEAFDKARDEQAKAELNQNIQDLSDNKIDMQTFYMNVSRFRKIDVPRQERFSMQTQRKKDWRKKEQRQDRIKRHKK
;
A
#
# COMPACT_ATOMS: atom_id res chain seq x y z
N MET A 1 41.67 -11.71 -20.15
CA MET A 1 40.65 -10.63 -20.08
C MET A 1 39.34 -11.30 -19.72
N THR A 2 38.83 -11.06 -18.52
CA THR A 2 37.57 -11.65 -18.05
C THR A 2 36.45 -10.69 -18.43
N GLU A 3 35.73 -11.00 -19.50
CA GLU A 3 34.51 -10.31 -19.89
C GLU A 3 33.46 -10.57 -18.78
N GLN A 4 33.20 -9.54 -17.97
CA GLN A 4 32.05 -9.54 -17.08
C GLN A 4 30.78 -9.54 -17.95
N PRO A 5 29.79 -10.41 -17.68
CA PRO A 5 28.53 -10.34 -18.40
C PRO A 5 27.89 -8.99 -18.04
N ASN A 6 27.77 -8.12 -19.03
CA ASN A 6 27.07 -6.85 -18.93
C ASN A 6 25.61 -7.18 -18.59
N GLN A 7 25.26 -7.14 -17.30
CA GLN A 7 23.89 -7.37 -16.83
C GLN A 7 23.05 -6.22 -17.37
N ILE A 8 22.31 -6.51 -18.45
CA ILE A 8 21.36 -5.57 -19.04
C ILE A 8 20.27 -5.37 -18.00
N GLN A 9 20.41 -4.32 -17.19
CA GLN A 9 19.39 -4.02 -16.20
C GLN A 9 18.08 -3.72 -16.92
N PRO A 10 16.95 -4.34 -16.49
CA PRO A 10 15.66 -4.11 -17.11
C PRO A 10 15.34 -2.62 -17.05
N GLN A 11 15.08 -2.02 -18.21
CA GLN A 11 14.69 -0.61 -18.33
C GLN A 11 13.18 -0.47 -18.16
N LYS A 12 12.75 0.71 -17.69
CA LYS A 12 11.32 1.03 -17.54
C LYS A 12 10.64 1.09 -18.91
N LEU A 13 9.49 0.46 -19.04
CA LEU A 13 8.67 0.52 -20.25
C LEU A 13 7.85 1.81 -20.29
N LEU A 14 7.86 2.50 -21.43
CA LEU A 14 7.11 3.74 -21.66
C LEU A 14 5.92 3.48 -22.59
N ILE A 15 5.00 2.61 -22.16
CA ILE A 15 3.85 2.15 -22.96
C ILE A 15 2.51 2.77 -22.51
N ASP A 16 2.55 3.90 -21.81
CA ASP A 16 1.35 4.56 -21.30
C ASP A 16 0.35 4.93 -22.41
N ASN A 17 -0.94 4.85 -22.07
CA ASN A 17 -2.04 5.26 -22.93
C ASN A 17 -3.02 6.15 -22.16
N PRO A 18 -2.84 7.48 -22.19
CA PRO A 18 -3.68 8.41 -21.42
C PRO A 18 -5.14 8.48 -21.91
N GLN A 19 -5.45 7.99 -23.12
CA GLN A 19 -6.83 7.91 -23.61
C GLN A 19 -7.61 6.76 -22.97
N ASN A 20 -6.91 5.72 -22.50
CA ASN A 20 -7.51 4.59 -21.81
C ASN A 20 -7.28 4.76 -20.30
N PHE A 21 -8.19 5.46 -19.62
CA PHE A 21 -8.08 5.77 -18.20
C PHE A 21 -7.75 4.54 -17.32
N PRO A 22 -8.43 3.38 -17.46
CA PRO A 22 -8.06 2.18 -16.72
C PRO A 22 -6.59 1.78 -16.91
N PHE A 23 -6.11 1.77 -18.15
CA PHE A 23 -4.72 1.41 -18.45
C PHE A 23 -3.73 2.46 -17.94
N HIS A 24 -4.04 3.75 -18.08
CA HIS A 24 -3.22 4.82 -17.54
C HIS A 24 -3.06 4.71 -16.01
N ALA A 25 -4.15 4.42 -15.30
CA ALA A 25 -4.09 4.18 -13.85
C ALA A 25 -3.18 2.98 -13.51
N ALA A 26 -3.27 1.90 -14.28
CA ALA A 26 -2.40 0.73 -14.14
C ALA A 26 -0.93 1.07 -14.45
N TYR A 27 -0.68 1.92 -15.44
CA TYR A 27 0.66 2.38 -15.81
C TYR A 27 1.30 3.19 -14.67
N LEU A 28 0.57 4.13 -14.06
CA LEU A 28 1.05 4.89 -12.90
C LEU A 28 1.42 3.97 -11.73
N VAL A 29 0.63 2.91 -11.53
CA VAL A 29 0.87 1.89 -10.51
C VAL A 29 2.14 1.09 -10.80
N TYR A 30 2.35 0.72 -12.07
CA TYR A 30 3.57 0.07 -12.54
C TYR A 30 4.79 0.97 -12.35
N GLU A 31 4.71 2.24 -12.75
CA GLU A 31 5.80 3.21 -12.64
C GLU A 31 6.27 3.34 -11.18
N GLU A 32 5.33 3.57 -10.26
CA GLU A 32 5.63 3.67 -8.84
C GLU A 32 6.24 2.37 -8.28
N ALA A 33 5.74 1.20 -8.69
CA ALA A 33 6.26 -0.09 -8.25
C ALA A 33 7.67 -0.36 -8.81
N PHE A 34 7.93 0.03 -10.06
CA PHE A 34 9.21 -0.15 -10.73
C PHE A 34 10.31 0.70 -10.10
N ASP A 35 9.98 1.95 -9.74
CA ASP A 35 10.92 2.87 -9.08
C ASP A 35 11.24 2.40 -7.64
N LYS A 36 10.30 1.74 -6.96
CA LYS A 36 10.51 1.18 -5.62
C LYS A 36 11.24 -0.17 -5.62
N ALA A 37 11.17 -0.92 -6.72
CA ALA A 37 11.80 -2.23 -6.85
C ALA A 37 13.35 -2.09 -6.88
N ARG A 38 14.02 -2.78 -5.96
CA ARG A 38 15.49 -2.84 -5.93
C ARG A 38 16.06 -4.02 -6.73
N ASP A 39 15.29 -5.08 -6.83
CA ASP A 39 15.71 -6.33 -7.47
C ASP A 39 15.44 -6.28 -8.98
N GLU A 40 16.42 -6.71 -9.78
CA GLU A 40 16.30 -6.78 -11.24
C GLU A 40 15.20 -7.76 -11.67
N GLN A 41 15.06 -8.88 -10.94
CA GLN A 41 13.98 -9.84 -11.20
C GLN A 41 12.59 -9.23 -10.98
N ALA A 42 12.42 -8.43 -9.92
CA ALA A 42 11.17 -7.74 -9.66
C ALA A 42 10.82 -6.73 -10.77
N LYS A 43 11.82 -6.00 -11.28
CA LYS A 43 11.65 -5.09 -12.41
C LYS A 43 11.26 -5.83 -13.70
N ALA A 44 11.88 -6.98 -13.96
CA ALA A 44 11.53 -7.82 -15.11
C ALA A 44 10.09 -8.36 -15.03
N GLU A 45 9.66 -8.84 -13.85
CA GLU A 45 8.28 -9.27 -13.62
C GLU A 45 7.27 -8.14 -13.79
N LEU A 46 7.58 -6.93 -13.30
CA LEU A 46 6.73 -5.75 -13.49
C LEU A 46 6.59 -5.39 -14.97
N ASN A 47 7.68 -5.43 -15.74
CA ASN A 47 7.68 -5.20 -17.18
C ASN A 47 6.80 -6.22 -17.91
N GLN A 48 6.92 -7.49 -17.56
CA GLN A 48 6.10 -8.54 -18.15
C GLN A 48 4.62 -8.34 -17.83
N ASN A 49 4.27 -8.01 -16.58
CA ASN A 49 2.88 -7.79 -16.19
C ASN A 49 2.23 -6.61 -16.94
N ILE A 50 2.91 -5.47 -17.09
CA ILE A 50 2.34 -4.32 -17.82
C ILE A 50 2.23 -4.60 -19.32
N GLN A 51 3.17 -5.37 -19.89
CA GLN A 51 3.12 -5.79 -21.29
C GLN A 51 1.99 -6.78 -21.55
N ASP A 52 1.82 -7.79 -20.69
CA ASP A 52 0.73 -8.76 -20.78
C ASP A 52 -0.64 -8.08 -20.60
N LEU A 53 -0.73 -7.02 -19.79
CA LEU A 53 -1.93 -6.19 -19.69
C LEU A 53 -2.20 -5.42 -20.99
N SER A 54 -1.15 -4.86 -21.62
CA SER A 54 -1.27 -4.13 -22.89
C SER A 54 -1.71 -5.05 -24.04
N ASP A 55 -1.19 -6.28 -24.04
CA ASP A 55 -1.52 -7.33 -25.01
C ASP A 55 -2.89 -7.98 -24.75
N ASN A 56 -3.60 -7.55 -23.70
CA ASN A 56 -4.87 -8.14 -23.23
C ASN A 56 -4.76 -9.64 -22.89
N LYS A 57 -3.57 -10.12 -22.49
CA LYS A 57 -3.37 -11.50 -22.02
C LYS A 57 -3.82 -11.72 -20.58
N ILE A 58 -3.79 -10.65 -19.78
CA ILE A 58 -4.25 -10.66 -18.39
C ILE A 58 -5.28 -9.57 -18.16
N ASP A 59 -6.22 -9.85 -17.26
CA ASP A 59 -7.22 -8.88 -16.83
C ASP A 59 -6.64 -7.87 -15.84
N MET A 60 -7.29 -6.71 -15.76
CA MET A 60 -6.93 -5.64 -14.82
C MET A 60 -6.86 -6.11 -13.36
N GLN A 61 -7.79 -6.97 -12.93
CA GLN A 61 -7.79 -7.54 -11.59
C GLN A 61 -6.54 -8.38 -11.32
N THR A 62 -6.15 -9.22 -12.28
CA THR A 62 -4.96 -10.06 -12.21
C THR A 62 -3.70 -9.21 -12.16
N PHE A 63 -3.63 -8.15 -12.97
CA PHE A 63 -2.54 -7.17 -12.92
C PHE A 63 -2.37 -6.58 -11.51
N TYR A 64 -3.42 -6.06 -10.90
CA TYR A 64 -3.34 -5.49 -9.54
C TYR A 64 -2.97 -6.53 -8.49
N MET A 65 -3.43 -7.78 -8.63
CA MET A 65 -3.04 -8.87 -7.75
C MET A 65 -1.54 -9.17 -7.84
N ASN A 66 -0.97 -9.19 -9.04
CA ASN A 66 0.46 -9.44 -9.26
C ASN A 66 1.30 -8.27 -8.74
N VAL A 67 0.91 -7.02 -9.02
CA VAL A 67 1.64 -5.83 -8.60
C VAL A 67 1.54 -5.58 -7.08
N SER A 68 0.49 -6.09 -6.41
CA SER A 68 0.29 -5.90 -4.97
C SER A 68 1.47 -6.33 -4.10
N ARG A 69 2.26 -7.32 -4.56
CA ARG A 69 3.42 -7.85 -3.84
C ARG A 69 4.59 -6.87 -3.80
N PHE A 70 4.72 -6.02 -4.81
CA PHE A 70 5.78 -5.02 -4.94
C PHE A 70 5.40 -3.69 -4.28
N ARG A 71 4.10 -3.50 -4.04
CA ARG A 71 3.60 -2.37 -3.27
C ARG A 71 3.77 -2.67 -1.80
N LYS A 72 4.67 -1.94 -1.15
CA LYS A 72 4.62 -1.74 0.31
C LYS A 72 3.36 -0.94 0.60
N ILE A 73 2.22 -1.62 0.70
CA ILE A 73 1.06 -1.01 1.28
C ILE A 73 1.35 -1.00 2.78
N ASP A 74 1.93 0.12 3.25
CA ASP A 74 1.80 0.54 4.64
C ASP A 74 0.30 0.83 4.84
N VAL A 75 -0.54 -0.22 4.76
CA VAL A 75 -1.85 -0.15 5.37
C VAL A 75 -1.49 -0.08 6.84
N PRO A 76 -1.72 1.05 7.54
CA PRO A 76 -1.67 1.01 8.98
C PRO A 76 -2.61 -0.12 9.36
N ARG A 77 -2.04 -1.22 9.89
CA ARG A 77 -2.79 -2.38 10.36
C ARG A 77 -4.02 -1.80 11.02
N GLN A 78 -5.23 -2.14 10.56
CA GLN A 78 -6.46 -1.59 11.14
C GLN A 78 -6.35 -1.75 12.64
N GLU A 79 -5.94 -0.67 13.32
CA GLU A 79 -5.86 -0.68 14.76
C GLU A 79 -7.30 -0.86 15.14
N ARG A 80 -7.59 -1.96 15.83
CA ARG A 80 -8.95 -2.26 16.25
C ARG A 80 -9.38 -1.08 17.12
N PHE A 81 -10.09 -0.14 16.53
CA PHE A 81 -10.61 1.01 17.22
C PHE A 81 -11.64 0.46 18.21
N SER A 82 -11.22 0.32 19.47
CA SER A 82 -12.10 -0.10 20.55
C SER A 82 -12.59 1.17 21.24
N MET A 83 -13.86 1.48 21.04
CA MET A 83 -14.51 2.57 21.76
C MET A 83 -14.70 2.13 23.22
N GLN A 84 -13.90 2.66 24.14
CA GLN A 84 -14.09 2.42 25.56
C GLN A 84 -15.28 3.25 26.06
N THR A 85 -16.42 2.60 26.28
CA THR A 85 -17.60 3.23 26.89
C THR A 85 -17.60 3.02 28.41
N GLN A 86 -18.23 3.94 29.14
CA GLN A 86 -18.41 3.83 30.59
C GLN A 86 -19.90 3.74 30.94
N ARG A 87 -20.28 2.83 31.85
CA ARG A 87 -21.65 2.77 32.36
C ARG A 87 -21.98 4.04 33.15
N LYS A 88 -23.19 4.58 32.97
CA LYS A 88 -23.67 5.80 33.65
C LYS A 88 -23.49 5.75 35.18
N LYS A 89 -23.67 4.58 35.81
CA LYS A 89 -23.47 4.36 37.25
C LYS A 89 -22.02 4.59 37.68
N ASP A 90 -21.06 4.13 36.89
CA ASP A 90 -19.63 4.24 37.20
C ASP A 90 -19.14 5.67 37.01
N TRP A 91 -19.66 6.37 36.00
CA TRP A 91 -19.44 7.79 35.81
C TRP A 91 -19.92 8.61 37.02
N ARG A 92 -21.16 8.38 37.50
CA ARG A 92 -21.70 9.07 38.70
C ARG A 92 -20.86 8.82 39.95
N LYS A 93 -20.41 7.57 40.17
CA LYS A 93 -19.54 7.24 41.32
C LYS A 93 -18.21 7.98 41.24
N LYS A 94 -17.62 8.06 40.04
CA LYS A 94 -16.37 8.78 39.80
C LYS A 94 -16.54 10.27 40.07
N GLU A 95 -17.63 10.87 39.59
CA GLU A 95 -17.95 12.28 39.79
C GLU A 95 -18.17 12.63 41.27
N GLN A 96 -19.02 11.86 41.98
CA GLN A 96 -19.22 12.03 43.43
C GLN A 96 -17.93 11.92 44.24
N ARG A 97 -17.04 10.99 43.87
CA ARG A 97 -15.73 10.85 44.50
C ARG A 97 -14.86 12.07 44.24
N GLN A 98 -14.82 12.57 43.00
CA GLN A 98 -14.06 13.77 42.64
C GLN A 98 -14.57 15.00 43.38
N ASP A 99 -15.89 15.19 43.48
CA ASP A 99 -16.47 16.29 44.22
C ASP A 99 -16.17 16.21 45.72
N ARG A 100 -16.23 15.02 46.32
CA ARG A 100 -15.82 14.83 47.71
C ARG A 100 -14.36 15.20 47.92
N ILE A 101 -13.47 14.77 47.02
CA ILE A 101 -12.06 15.14 47.07
C ILE A 101 -11.92 16.66 46.97
N LYS A 102 -12.56 17.32 46.00
CA LYS A 102 -12.51 18.80 45.88
C LYS A 102 -12.97 19.51 47.15
N ARG A 103 -14.01 19.02 47.83
CA ARG A 103 -14.53 19.62 49.07
C ARG A 103 -13.62 19.44 50.28
N HIS A 104 -12.92 18.31 50.37
CA HIS A 104 -12.17 17.93 51.57
C HIS A 104 -10.64 17.96 51.39
N LYS A 105 -10.15 18.22 50.18
CA LYS A 105 -8.73 18.41 49.91
C LYS A 105 -8.37 19.86 50.26
N LYS A 106 -7.88 20.05 51.49
CA LYS A 106 -7.04 21.19 51.86
C LYS A 106 -5.61 20.93 51.43
#